data_AF-A0A2E6CLT2-F1
#
_entry.id   AF-A0A2E6CLT2-F1
#
_cell.length_a   1.000
_cell.length_b   1.000
_cell.length_c   1.000
_cell.angle_alpha   90.00
_cell.angle_beta   90.00
_cell.angle_gamma   90.00
#
_symmetry.space_group_name_H-M   'P 1'
#
loop_
_entity.id
_entity.type
_entity.pdbx_description
1 polymer ?
#
loop_
_entity_poly.entity_id
_entity_poly.type
_entity_poly.pdbx_seq_one_letter_code
_entity_poly.pdbx_strand_id
1 'polypeptide(L)'
;MSEFFESGESENIFASNTRGLRQRNAVIGILIAIIAVLVAILFVKGCDDDDSPSSIPVAVEETGTEDTEPEGSEDTPPEAATEEEDDNTDEEEVVVEPTPLPDDPESLILLGDYAWLDPSRSEATIALQELLEIEADGWYGMGTREAHLAALEERGLPISYAAICDLTVGEDLCGVSSRMPFEDGTPYEEALATLISGLGTPDSETDWNEVCNAEYKDVFWGAVYARFIKTGATEGVSDGDPPQLDGWGIGNQYDFDTQEWRKEFPAEVTFTESNLRTWDGDPSTFPEDTDTVIPAGSYITPDQEDFQELIGHQMIEDQYWGFYTIITNQYKVVNLGIGVWDYLTNTSVLACD
;
A
#
# COMPACT_ATOMS: atom_id res chain seq x y z
N MET A 1 62.74 41.10 -20.08
CA MET A 1 62.92 41.08 -18.62
C MET A 1 61.56 41.39 -18.02
N SER A 2 60.88 40.47 -17.34
CA SER A 2 61.27 39.07 -17.07
C SER A 2 60.03 38.21 -16.77
N GLU A 3 60.19 36.90 -16.97
CA GLU A 3 59.33 35.76 -16.52
C GLU A 3 57.80 35.79 -16.76
N PHE A 4 57.06 34.71 -17.07
CA PHE A 4 57.05 33.25 -16.75
C PHE A 4 56.04 32.83 -15.67
N PHE A 5 55.64 31.56 -15.76
CA PHE A 5 54.54 30.84 -15.08
C PHE A 5 53.12 31.18 -15.59
N GLU A 6 52.26 30.29 -16.11
CA GLU A 6 52.17 28.81 -16.34
C GLU A 6 51.03 28.15 -15.56
N SER A 7 49.90 27.98 -16.25
CA SER A 7 48.95 26.85 -16.15
C SER A 7 48.00 26.93 -17.36
N GLY A 8 47.42 25.84 -17.87
CA GLY A 8 47.62 24.44 -17.50
C GLY A 8 46.34 23.63 -17.71
N GLU A 9 46.18 23.02 -18.88
CA GLU A 9 45.19 21.98 -19.23
C GLU A 9 43.69 22.24 -18.94
N SER A 10 42.91 22.51 -20.01
CA SER A 10 41.45 22.43 -19.95
C SER A 10 40.77 21.97 -21.27
N GLU A 11 41.46 21.18 -22.10
CA GLU A 11 40.94 20.67 -23.39
C GLU A 11 41.01 19.13 -23.50
N ASN A 12 40.24 18.39 -22.69
CA ASN A 12 40.06 16.93 -22.90
C ASN A 12 38.73 16.32 -22.39
N ILE A 13 37.73 17.12 -21.99
CA ILE A 13 36.47 16.64 -21.40
C ILE A 13 35.24 16.94 -22.29
N PHE A 14 35.38 16.75 -23.62
CA PHE A 14 34.26 16.92 -24.56
C PHE A 14 34.14 15.82 -25.64
N ALA A 15 35.01 14.80 -25.62
CA ALA A 15 35.08 13.75 -26.64
C ALA A 15 34.50 12.39 -26.22
N SER A 16 34.11 12.21 -24.96
CA SER A 16 33.64 10.94 -24.38
C SER A 16 32.13 10.70 -24.55
N ASN A 17 31.30 11.67 -24.17
CA ASN A 17 29.86 11.47 -23.99
C ASN A 17 29.05 11.15 -25.26
N THR A 18 29.57 11.45 -26.46
CA THR A 18 28.86 11.16 -27.73
C THR A 18 28.89 9.68 -28.15
N ARG A 19 29.66 8.82 -27.47
CA ARG A 19 29.70 7.37 -27.78
C ARG A 19 28.63 6.56 -27.03
N GLY A 20 28.36 6.88 -25.76
CA GLY A 20 27.44 6.10 -24.92
C GLY A 20 25.99 6.04 -25.44
N LEU A 21 25.45 7.18 -25.89
CA LEU A 21 24.08 7.28 -26.38
C LEU A 21 23.81 6.45 -27.65
N ARG A 22 24.79 6.34 -28.56
CA ARG A 22 24.66 5.45 -29.73
C ARG A 22 24.67 3.97 -29.37
N GLN A 23 25.34 3.59 -28.28
CA GLN A 23 25.45 2.19 -27.87
C GLN A 23 24.18 1.71 -27.17
N ARG A 24 23.56 2.53 -26.31
CA ARG A 24 22.26 2.22 -25.67
C ARG A 24 21.15 1.97 -26.70
N ASN A 25 20.99 2.86 -27.67
CA ASN A 25 19.94 2.72 -28.69
C ASN A 25 20.13 1.49 -29.60
N ALA A 26 21.38 1.06 -29.83
CA ALA A 26 21.67 -0.16 -30.59
C ALA A 26 21.28 -1.44 -29.81
N VAL A 27 21.51 -1.47 -28.49
CA VAL A 27 21.14 -2.62 -27.63
C VAL A 27 19.61 -2.77 -27.57
N ILE A 28 18.87 -1.68 -27.36
CA ILE A 28 17.39 -1.70 -27.32
C ILE A 28 16.81 -2.23 -28.65
N GLY A 29 17.33 -1.78 -29.79
CA GLY A 29 16.90 -2.25 -31.11
C GLY A 29 17.18 -3.75 -31.36
N ILE A 30 18.27 -4.28 -30.81
CA ILE A 30 18.59 -5.73 -30.88
C ILE A 30 17.64 -6.53 -29.97
N LEU A 31 17.34 -6.03 -28.77
CA LEU A 31 16.44 -6.71 -27.82
C LEU A 31 15.03 -6.90 -28.41
N ILE A 32 14.48 -5.83 -28.98
CA ILE A 32 13.15 -5.84 -29.65
C ILE A 32 13.14 -6.83 -30.83
N ALA A 33 14.21 -6.90 -31.62
CA ALA A 33 14.32 -7.85 -32.73
C ALA A 33 14.36 -9.32 -32.25
N ILE A 34 15.03 -9.61 -31.13
CA ILE A 34 15.06 -10.95 -30.53
C ILE A 34 13.67 -11.35 -30.01
N ILE A 35 12.99 -10.44 -29.31
CA ILE A 35 11.62 -10.69 -28.80
C ILE A 35 10.65 -10.96 -29.97
N ALA A 36 10.69 -10.16 -31.04
CA ALA A 36 9.85 -10.38 -32.23
C ALA A 36 10.11 -11.75 -32.90
N VAL A 37 11.37 -12.21 -32.94
CA VAL A 37 11.73 -13.54 -33.47
C VAL A 37 11.25 -14.66 -32.55
N LEU A 38 11.36 -14.52 -31.23
CA LEU A 38 10.86 -15.52 -30.27
C LEU A 38 9.33 -15.66 -30.34
N VAL A 39 8.60 -14.54 -30.41
CA VAL A 39 7.14 -14.54 -30.61
C VAL A 39 6.77 -15.23 -31.93
N ALA A 40 7.46 -14.93 -33.02
CA ALA A 40 7.22 -15.61 -34.30
C ALA A 40 7.49 -17.13 -34.24
N ILE A 41 8.54 -17.56 -33.52
CA ILE A 41 8.86 -19.00 -33.33
C ILE A 41 7.77 -19.71 -32.52
N LEU A 42 7.18 -19.05 -31.51
CA LEU A 42 6.08 -19.61 -30.71
C LEU A 42 4.81 -19.78 -31.56
N PHE A 43 4.41 -18.78 -32.34
CA PHE A 43 3.24 -18.89 -33.23
C PHE A 43 3.43 -19.91 -34.37
N VAL A 44 4.64 -20.11 -34.88
CA VAL A 44 4.95 -21.15 -35.89
C VAL A 44 4.88 -22.58 -35.31
N LYS A 45 4.80 -22.75 -33.99
CA LYS A 45 4.79 -24.07 -33.34
C LYS A 45 3.39 -24.54 -32.89
N GLY A 46 2.33 -23.82 -33.26
CA GLY A 46 0.98 -23.97 -32.71
C GLY A 46 -0.14 -24.39 -33.67
N CYS A 47 0.17 -24.82 -34.90
CA CYS A 47 -0.82 -25.38 -35.85
C CYS A 47 -0.20 -26.51 -36.67
N ASP A 48 -0.73 -27.74 -36.52
CA ASP A 48 -0.95 -28.75 -37.57
C ASP A 48 -1.41 -30.07 -36.91
N ASP A 49 -2.72 -30.34 -36.96
CA ASP A 49 -3.32 -31.58 -37.52
C ASP A 49 -4.82 -31.67 -37.15
N ASP A 50 -5.67 -31.30 -38.12
CA ASP A 50 -7.09 -31.69 -38.16
C ASP A 50 -7.21 -33.18 -38.56
N ASP A 51 -8.23 -33.92 -38.07
CA ASP A 51 -9.27 -34.42 -39.00
C ASP A 51 -10.57 -34.97 -38.34
N SER A 52 -11.67 -34.30 -38.66
CA SER A 52 -12.99 -34.86 -39.01
C SER A 52 -13.94 -35.52 -37.96
N PRO A 53 -15.26 -35.58 -38.26
CA PRO A 53 -16.32 -35.64 -37.25
C PRO A 53 -17.21 -36.89 -37.28
N SER A 54 -18.16 -36.97 -36.34
CA SER A 54 -19.35 -37.84 -36.41
C SER A 54 -20.59 -37.10 -35.89
N SER A 55 -21.79 -37.57 -36.24
CA SER A 55 -22.97 -36.70 -36.37
C SER A 55 -24.28 -37.28 -35.83
N ILE A 56 -25.05 -36.46 -35.08
CA ILE A 56 -26.55 -36.42 -35.04
C ILE A 56 -27.20 -37.66 -34.30
N PRO A 57 -28.48 -37.69 -33.80
CA PRO A 57 -29.58 -36.68 -33.66
C PRO A 57 -30.30 -36.55 -32.27
N VAL A 58 -31.00 -35.40 -32.01
CA VAL A 58 -32.37 -35.27 -31.36
C VAL A 58 -32.50 -35.67 -29.85
N ALA A 59 -33.37 -35.14 -28.95
CA ALA A 59 -34.66 -34.39 -29.00
C ALA A 59 -34.76 -33.34 -27.83
N VAL A 60 -35.43 -32.18 -27.97
CA VAL A 60 -36.85 -31.82 -27.63
C VAL A 60 -37.08 -31.37 -26.15
N GLU A 61 -38.13 -30.57 -25.91
CA GLU A 61 -38.36 -29.63 -24.80
C GLU A 61 -39.27 -30.15 -23.64
N GLU A 62 -39.55 -29.25 -22.66
CA GLU A 62 -40.79 -29.11 -21.84
C GLU A 62 -40.97 -29.82 -20.46
N THR A 63 -40.96 -28.98 -19.40
CA THR A 63 -41.88 -28.83 -18.23
C THR A 63 -42.16 -29.92 -17.14
N GLY A 64 -42.45 -29.44 -15.91
CA GLY A 64 -42.87 -30.19 -14.70
C GLY A 64 -41.74 -30.37 -13.65
N THR A 65 -41.72 -29.92 -12.38
CA THR A 65 -42.67 -29.39 -11.36
C THR A 65 -43.14 -30.39 -10.28
N GLU A 66 -43.15 -29.93 -9.01
CA GLU A 66 -43.71 -30.49 -7.76
C GLU A 66 -42.98 -31.62 -6.96
N ASP A 67 -42.54 -31.21 -5.76
CA ASP A 67 -42.57 -31.86 -4.41
C ASP A 67 -42.68 -33.38 -4.22
N THR A 68 -41.98 -33.89 -3.18
CA THR A 68 -42.60 -34.32 -1.89
C THR A 68 -41.56 -34.97 -0.95
N GLU A 69 -41.43 -34.46 0.27
CA GLU A 69 -40.76 -35.10 1.41
C GLU A 69 -41.76 -35.99 2.19
N PRO A 70 -41.31 -37.03 2.94
CA PRO A 70 -41.49 -36.92 4.39
C PRO A 70 -40.43 -37.61 5.27
N GLU A 71 -40.29 -37.11 6.50
CA GLU A 71 -39.59 -37.77 7.62
C GLU A 71 -40.20 -39.13 8.05
N GLY A 72 -39.44 -39.88 8.86
CA GLY A 72 -39.94 -41.02 9.65
C GLY A 72 -39.07 -41.24 10.90
N SER A 73 -39.69 -41.52 12.05
CA SER A 73 -39.06 -41.59 13.38
C SER A 73 -39.63 -42.73 14.24
N GLU A 74 -39.08 -42.92 15.45
CA GLU A 74 -39.42 -43.92 16.50
C GLU A 74 -39.11 -45.41 16.12
N ASP A 75 -38.89 -46.40 17.01
CA ASP A 75 -38.94 -46.46 18.48
C ASP A 75 -37.96 -47.54 19.11
N THR A 76 -36.95 -47.07 19.85
CA THR A 76 -36.36 -47.53 21.14
C THR A 76 -36.11 -49.07 21.46
N PRO A 77 -35.94 -49.62 22.73
CA PRO A 77 -34.81 -50.52 23.08
C PRO A 77 -35.21 -51.92 23.64
N PRO A 78 -34.31 -52.73 24.28
CA PRO A 78 -34.16 -52.69 25.76
C PRO A 78 -32.80 -53.14 26.40
N GLU A 79 -32.63 -52.79 27.69
CA GLU A 79 -32.08 -53.53 28.88
C GLU A 79 -30.90 -54.55 28.78
N ALA A 80 -30.02 -54.75 29.79
CA ALA A 80 -29.71 -54.05 31.08
C ALA A 80 -28.48 -54.69 31.81
N ALA A 81 -28.15 -54.19 33.03
CA ALA A 81 -27.15 -54.61 34.04
C ALA A 81 -25.71 -54.06 33.82
N THR A 82 -25.12 -53.16 34.64
CA THR A 82 -24.71 -53.23 36.09
C THR A 82 -23.55 -54.23 36.33
N GLU A 83 -22.57 -54.04 37.23
CA GLU A 83 -22.34 -53.28 38.49
C GLU A 83 -20.84 -52.82 38.56
N GLU A 84 -20.32 -51.71 39.14
CA GLU A 84 -20.73 -50.38 39.69
C GLU A 84 -19.46 -49.42 39.61
N GLU A 85 -19.53 -48.14 40.08
CA GLU A 85 -18.47 -47.20 40.62
C GLU A 85 -17.04 -47.11 39.97
N ASP A 86 -16.26 -46.02 39.95
CA ASP A 86 -16.31 -44.57 40.23
C ASP A 86 -14.83 -44.09 40.20
N ASP A 87 -14.42 -43.17 39.33
CA ASP A 87 -13.21 -42.35 39.50
C ASP A 87 -13.29 -41.06 38.68
N ASN A 88 -12.69 -39.97 39.16
CA ASN A 88 -12.58 -38.74 38.38
C ASN A 88 -11.47 -38.90 37.33
N THR A 89 -11.82 -38.67 36.06
CA THR A 89 -10.83 -38.37 35.03
C THR A 89 -11.10 -36.94 34.58
N ASP A 90 -10.19 -36.03 34.92
CA ASP A 90 -10.23 -34.66 34.42
C ASP A 90 -10.30 -34.67 32.89
N GLU A 91 -11.07 -33.74 32.32
CA GLU A 91 -10.96 -33.41 30.90
C GLU A 91 -9.60 -32.71 30.71
N GLU A 92 -8.55 -33.50 30.46
CA GLU A 92 -7.18 -33.04 30.27
C GLU A 92 -7.11 -32.14 29.04
N GLU A 93 -7.33 -30.84 29.26
CA GLU A 93 -7.23 -29.78 28.27
C GLU A 93 -5.90 -29.93 27.54
N VAL A 94 -5.96 -30.24 26.24
CA VAL A 94 -4.77 -30.50 25.43
C VAL A 94 -4.07 -29.17 25.16
N VAL A 95 -3.25 -28.75 26.14
CA VAL A 95 -2.34 -27.62 26.04
C VAL A 95 -1.36 -27.93 24.92
N VAL A 96 -1.64 -27.40 23.74
CA VAL A 96 -0.70 -27.37 22.63
C VAL A 96 0.43 -26.44 23.04
N GLU A 97 1.51 -27.00 23.58
CA GLU A 97 2.72 -26.22 23.86
C GLU A 97 3.15 -25.51 22.57
N PRO A 98 3.44 -24.18 22.63
CA PRO A 98 3.86 -23.45 21.45
C PRO A 98 5.18 -24.05 20.94
N THR A 99 5.24 -24.39 19.66
CA THR A 99 6.45 -24.92 19.02
C THR A 99 7.62 -23.97 19.32
N PRO A 100 8.70 -24.44 19.96
CA PRO A 100 9.82 -23.58 20.32
C PRO A 100 10.46 -23.01 19.04
N LEU A 101 10.72 -21.71 19.05
CA LEU A 101 11.41 -21.03 17.96
C LEU A 101 12.85 -21.59 17.83
N PRO A 102 13.39 -21.71 16.60
CA PRO A 102 14.74 -22.24 16.39
C PRO A 102 15.85 -21.30 16.87
N ASP A 103 16.74 -21.84 17.71
CA ASP A 103 17.92 -21.15 18.30
C ASP A 103 19.14 -21.03 17.35
N ASP A 104 18.98 -21.29 16.05
CA ASP A 104 20.10 -21.19 15.09
C ASP A 104 20.38 -19.73 14.69
N PRO A 105 21.62 -19.37 14.32
CA PRO A 105 22.00 -17.98 14.13
C PRO A 105 21.38 -17.30 12.90
N GLU A 106 20.86 -18.05 11.92
CA GLU A 106 20.15 -17.48 10.77
C GLU A 106 18.69 -17.19 11.16
N SER A 107 18.03 -18.13 11.83
CA SER A 107 16.70 -17.91 12.41
C SER A 107 16.68 -16.80 13.45
N LEU A 108 17.72 -16.66 14.28
CA LEU A 108 17.83 -15.56 15.26
C LEU A 108 18.05 -14.18 14.61
N ILE A 109 18.47 -14.11 13.34
CA ILE A 109 18.46 -12.89 12.54
C ILE A 109 17.05 -12.67 11.99
N LEU A 110 16.43 -13.67 11.35
CA LEU A 110 15.07 -13.55 10.80
C LEU A 110 13.98 -13.26 11.85
N LEU A 111 14.19 -13.70 13.10
CA LEU A 111 13.32 -13.44 14.25
C LEU A 111 13.76 -12.20 15.05
N GLY A 112 14.62 -11.36 14.46
CA GLY A 112 15.04 -10.07 15.01
C GLY A 112 13.92 -9.02 15.03
N ASP A 113 14.09 -8.01 15.88
CA ASP A 113 13.24 -6.81 15.90
C ASP A 113 13.86 -5.75 14.98
N TYR A 114 13.09 -5.30 13.99
CA TYR A 114 13.57 -4.45 12.90
C TYR A 114 12.76 -3.17 12.80
N ALA A 115 13.42 -2.03 12.98
CA ALA A 115 12.82 -0.73 12.75
C ALA A 115 12.70 -0.46 11.25
N TRP A 116 11.47 -0.23 10.78
CA TRP A 116 11.20 0.20 9.42
C TRP A 116 11.88 1.53 9.12
N LEU A 117 12.59 1.60 7.99
CA LEU A 117 13.36 2.76 7.52
C LEU A 117 14.18 3.49 8.62
N ASP A 118 14.88 2.75 9.48
CA ASP A 118 15.74 3.32 10.51
C ASP A 118 16.77 4.32 9.90
N PRO A 119 16.67 5.64 10.18
CA PRO A 119 17.53 6.65 9.59
C PRO A 119 18.98 6.58 10.09
N SER A 120 19.26 5.77 11.13
CA SER A 120 20.63 5.48 11.57
C SER A 120 21.33 4.41 10.74
N ARG A 121 20.58 3.69 9.86
CA ARG A 121 21.03 2.56 9.03
C ARG A 121 21.58 1.40 9.86
N SER A 122 20.65 0.67 10.49
CA SER A 122 20.95 -0.35 11.51
C SER A 122 21.87 -1.47 11.01
N GLU A 123 22.95 -1.72 11.76
CA GLU A 123 23.86 -2.86 11.60
C GLU A 123 23.11 -4.21 11.68
N ALA A 124 21.98 -4.28 12.39
CA ALA A 124 21.14 -5.48 12.41
C ALA A 124 20.43 -5.69 11.06
N THR A 125 19.96 -4.60 10.45
CA THR A 125 19.34 -4.63 9.11
C THR A 125 20.36 -4.98 8.04
N ILE A 126 21.60 -4.48 8.14
CA ILE A 126 22.71 -4.91 7.29
C ILE A 126 22.90 -6.44 7.39
N ALA A 127 22.97 -6.99 8.60
CA ALA A 127 23.11 -8.44 8.80
C ALA A 127 21.93 -9.26 8.26
N LEU A 128 20.70 -8.73 8.30
CA LEU A 128 19.54 -9.33 7.65
C LEU A 128 19.68 -9.31 6.13
N GLN A 129 20.02 -8.17 5.54
CA GLN A 129 20.17 -8.03 4.09
C GLN A 129 21.31 -8.90 3.53
N GLU A 130 22.40 -9.06 4.28
CA GLU A 130 23.47 -10.02 3.97
C GLU A 130 22.98 -11.47 4.01
N LEU A 131 22.14 -11.85 5.00
CA LEU A 131 21.53 -13.18 5.09
C LEU A 131 20.51 -13.46 3.96
N LEU A 132 19.81 -12.41 3.50
CA LEU A 132 18.83 -12.48 2.41
C LEU A 132 19.48 -12.40 1.00
N GLU A 133 20.81 -12.32 0.91
CA GLU A 133 21.60 -12.16 -0.34
C GLU A 133 21.21 -10.92 -1.21
N ILE A 134 20.69 -9.85 -0.58
CA ILE A 134 20.31 -8.59 -1.25
C ILE A 134 21.34 -7.47 -1.01
N GLU A 135 21.09 -6.24 -1.51
CA GLU A 135 21.99 -5.11 -1.27
C GLU A 135 21.90 -4.65 0.20
N ALA A 136 22.99 -4.86 0.94
CA ALA A 136 23.07 -4.55 2.36
C ALA A 136 23.37 -3.06 2.60
N ASP A 137 22.32 -2.24 2.56
CA ASP A 137 22.37 -0.79 2.75
C ASP A 137 21.93 -0.32 4.16
N GLY A 138 21.44 -1.21 5.01
CA GLY A 138 20.95 -0.93 6.35
C GLY A 138 19.54 -0.34 6.44
N TRP A 139 18.81 -0.21 5.32
CA TRP A 139 17.44 0.31 5.27
C TRP A 139 16.41 -0.83 5.19
N TYR A 140 15.58 -0.96 6.22
CA TYR A 140 14.45 -1.90 6.16
C TYR A 140 13.28 -1.22 5.43
N GLY A 141 13.24 -1.42 4.12
CA GLY A 141 12.11 -1.07 3.24
C GLY A 141 11.54 -2.28 2.50
N MET A 142 10.64 -2.10 1.53
CA MET A 142 9.85 -3.19 0.92
C MET A 142 10.72 -4.24 0.25
N GLY A 143 11.82 -3.89 -0.43
CA GLY A 143 12.72 -4.90 -1.02
C GLY A 143 13.36 -5.81 0.02
N THR A 144 13.67 -5.28 1.20
CA THR A 144 14.12 -6.07 2.37
C THR A 144 12.95 -6.87 2.94
N ARG A 145 11.75 -6.29 3.04
CA ARG A 145 10.53 -6.94 3.55
C ARG A 145 10.08 -8.12 2.70
N GLU A 146 10.08 -7.99 1.37
CA GLU A 146 9.68 -9.02 0.41
C GLU A 146 10.61 -10.24 0.53
N ALA A 147 11.92 -10.00 0.48
CA ALA A 147 12.93 -11.04 0.70
C ALA A 147 12.81 -11.66 2.11
N HIS A 148 12.54 -10.86 3.14
CA HIS A 148 12.39 -11.35 4.51
C HIS A 148 11.13 -12.22 4.68
N LEU A 149 9.99 -11.79 4.15
CA LEU A 149 8.74 -12.56 4.15
C LEU A 149 8.92 -13.90 3.43
N ALA A 150 9.57 -13.91 2.25
CA ALA A 150 9.88 -15.13 1.52
C ALA A 150 10.82 -16.06 2.31
N ALA A 151 11.84 -15.53 2.98
CA ALA A 151 12.76 -16.30 3.81
C ALA A 151 12.11 -16.88 5.08
N LEU A 152 11.17 -16.14 5.69
CA LEU A 152 10.34 -16.60 6.80
C LEU A 152 9.38 -17.71 6.35
N GLU A 153 8.67 -17.53 5.24
CA GLU A 153 7.75 -18.54 4.67
C GLU A 153 8.50 -19.83 4.28
N GLU A 154 9.64 -19.73 3.59
CA GLU A 154 10.50 -20.88 3.23
C GLU A 154 10.90 -21.73 4.46
N ARG A 155 11.11 -21.08 5.61
CA ARG A 155 11.51 -21.71 6.87
C ARG A 155 10.33 -22.08 7.77
N GLY A 156 9.10 -21.75 7.39
CA GLY A 156 7.90 -21.95 8.21
C GLY A 156 7.87 -21.10 9.48
N LEU A 157 8.54 -19.94 9.48
CA LEU A 157 8.62 -19.00 10.59
C LEU A 157 7.44 -18.00 10.56
N PRO A 158 7.09 -17.37 11.70
CA PRO A 158 6.00 -16.39 11.72
C PRO A 158 6.34 -15.14 10.91
N ILE A 159 5.50 -14.77 9.95
CA ILE A 159 5.68 -13.57 9.11
C ILE A 159 5.59 -12.24 9.90
N SER A 160 5.15 -12.27 11.16
CA SER A 160 5.05 -11.12 12.07
C SER A 160 6.40 -10.52 12.47
N TYR A 161 7.53 -11.16 12.18
CA TYR A 161 8.87 -10.62 12.38
C TYR A 161 9.37 -9.76 11.20
N ALA A 162 8.65 -9.75 10.08
CA ALA A 162 8.94 -8.82 8.99
C ALA A 162 8.35 -7.44 9.30
N ALA A 163 9.22 -6.44 9.50
CA ALA A 163 8.81 -5.08 9.82
C ALA A 163 7.83 -4.48 8.80
N ILE A 164 7.01 -3.54 9.29
CA ILE A 164 5.85 -2.99 8.61
C ILE A 164 6.03 -1.47 8.51
N CYS A 165 5.62 -0.85 7.41
CA CYS A 165 5.30 0.58 7.44
C CYS A 165 3.92 0.71 8.07
N ASP A 166 3.85 1.17 9.32
CA ASP A 166 2.58 1.40 10.00
C ASP A 166 1.80 2.51 9.27
N LEU A 167 0.66 2.16 8.67
CA LEU A 167 -0.18 3.10 7.92
C LEU A 167 -1.14 3.82 8.88
N THR A 168 -0.58 4.58 9.82
CA THR A 168 -1.33 5.39 10.79
C THR A 168 -1.75 6.72 10.15
N VAL A 169 -2.97 6.78 9.63
CA VAL A 169 -3.52 7.99 8.99
C VAL A 169 -3.57 9.13 10.00
N GLY A 170 -2.89 10.23 9.67
CA GLY A 170 -2.65 11.37 10.56
C GLY A 170 -1.22 11.48 11.11
N GLU A 171 -0.34 10.52 10.81
CA GLU A 171 1.10 10.54 11.13
C GLU A 171 1.96 10.55 9.86
N ASP A 172 3.29 10.55 9.98
CA ASP A 172 4.22 10.65 8.84
C ASP A 172 4.35 9.33 8.07
N LEU A 173 4.15 9.34 6.75
CA LEU A 173 4.18 8.12 5.92
C LEU A 173 5.55 7.46 5.95
N CYS A 174 5.63 6.32 6.64
CA CYS A 174 6.88 5.58 6.85
C CYS A 174 8.01 6.45 7.43
N GLY A 175 7.68 7.48 8.23
CA GLY A 175 8.64 8.43 8.80
C GLY A 175 9.09 9.57 7.86
N VAL A 176 8.43 9.79 6.73
CA VAL A 176 8.69 10.92 5.82
C VAL A 176 7.75 12.08 6.14
N SER A 177 8.32 13.19 6.64
CA SER A 177 7.55 14.31 7.18
C SER A 177 6.96 15.25 6.13
N SER A 178 5.67 15.54 6.28
CA SER A 178 4.93 16.49 5.43
C SER A 178 5.21 17.96 5.79
N ARG A 179 4.86 18.89 4.90
CA ARG A 179 5.13 20.35 5.06
C ARG A 179 4.43 21.03 6.25
N MET A 180 3.37 20.43 6.78
CA MET A 180 2.42 21.14 7.63
C MET A 180 2.58 20.79 9.12
N PRO A 181 2.34 21.73 10.05
CA PRO A 181 1.76 23.06 9.80
C PRO A 181 2.77 24.18 9.50
N PHE A 182 4.04 24.06 9.86
CA PHE A 182 4.99 25.19 9.87
C PHE A 182 6.49 24.85 9.65
N GLU A 183 6.84 23.71 9.04
CA GLU A 183 8.25 23.33 8.82
C GLU A 183 8.58 23.03 7.34
N ASP A 184 9.87 22.98 7.02
CA ASP A 184 10.37 22.65 5.67
C ASP A 184 10.21 21.14 5.40
N GLY A 185 8.98 20.69 5.12
CA GLY A 185 8.66 19.28 4.85
C GLY A 185 9.47 18.65 3.71
N THR A 186 9.68 17.34 3.76
CA THR A 186 10.76 16.65 3.04
C THR A 186 10.75 16.94 1.52
N PRO A 187 11.89 17.36 0.91
CA PRO A 187 11.99 17.63 -0.52
C PRO A 187 11.64 16.43 -1.40
N TYR A 188 11.03 16.66 -2.56
CA TYR A 188 10.50 15.62 -3.47
C TYR A 188 11.49 14.51 -3.77
N GLU A 189 12.74 14.82 -4.13
CA GLU A 189 13.74 13.80 -4.47
C GLU A 189 14.15 12.94 -3.25
N GLU A 190 14.12 13.51 -2.04
CA GLU A 190 14.48 12.82 -0.79
C GLU A 190 13.28 12.00 -0.28
N ALA A 191 12.10 12.61 -0.24
CA ALA A 191 10.84 11.96 0.10
C ALA A 191 10.54 10.80 -0.84
N LEU A 192 10.65 11.00 -2.16
CA LEU A 192 10.42 9.94 -3.14
C LEU A 192 11.49 8.85 -3.08
N ALA A 193 12.77 9.16 -2.82
CA ALA A 193 13.78 8.12 -2.63
C ALA A 193 13.50 7.27 -1.38
N THR A 194 13.13 7.90 -0.26
CA THR A 194 12.79 7.21 0.99
C THR A 194 11.49 6.41 0.85
N LEU A 195 10.48 6.94 0.16
CA LEU A 195 9.24 6.22 -0.13
C LEU A 195 9.41 5.10 -1.16
N ILE A 196 10.37 5.20 -2.11
CA ILE A 196 10.68 4.08 -3.03
C ILE A 196 11.51 2.99 -2.33
N SER A 197 12.39 3.35 -1.40
CA SER A 197 13.02 2.36 -0.51
C SER A 197 11.96 1.67 0.36
N GLY A 198 11.11 2.48 1.01
CA GLY A 198 10.00 2.05 1.87
C GLY A 198 8.94 1.23 1.15
N LEU A 199 8.10 1.86 0.34
CA LEU A 199 6.94 1.26 -0.31
C LEU A 199 7.26 0.55 -1.64
N GLY A 200 8.52 0.51 -2.06
CA GLY A 200 8.94 -0.15 -3.30
C GLY A 200 8.72 0.70 -4.55
N THR A 201 8.72 0.07 -5.73
CA THR A 201 8.48 0.79 -7.00
C THR A 201 7.01 1.23 -7.09
N PRO A 202 6.68 2.49 -7.43
CA PRO A 202 5.31 2.93 -7.55
C PRO A 202 4.59 2.27 -8.73
N ASP A 203 3.30 1.96 -8.56
CA ASP A 203 2.45 1.42 -9.64
C ASP A 203 2.17 2.46 -10.72
N SER A 204 2.02 3.72 -10.30
CA SER A 204 1.71 4.84 -11.18
C SER A 204 2.02 6.19 -10.52
N GLU A 205 2.11 7.22 -11.36
CA GLU A 205 2.25 8.61 -10.95
C GLU A 205 1.42 9.51 -11.88
N THR A 206 1.00 10.68 -11.40
CA THR A 206 0.42 11.72 -12.25
C THR A 206 1.50 12.58 -12.89
N ASP A 207 1.15 13.26 -13.99
CA ASP A 207 1.83 14.51 -14.36
C ASP A 207 1.63 15.58 -13.26
N TRP A 208 2.44 16.64 -13.29
CA TRP A 208 2.20 17.84 -12.49
C TRP A 208 0.96 18.58 -13.02
N ASN A 209 -0.04 18.80 -12.17
CA ASN A 209 -1.30 19.45 -12.53
C ASN A 209 -1.52 20.72 -11.69
N GLU A 210 -1.86 21.85 -12.33
CA GLU A 210 -2.15 23.11 -11.65
C GLU A 210 -3.54 23.10 -11.02
N VAL A 211 -3.59 23.27 -9.70
CA VAL A 211 -4.83 23.35 -8.89
C VAL A 211 -4.60 24.40 -7.80
N CYS A 212 -5.56 25.30 -7.56
CA CYS A 212 -5.49 26.32 -6.50
C CYS A 212 -4.20 27.18 -6.48
N ASN A 213 -3.64 27.56 -7.63
CA ASN A 213 -2.38 28.32 -7.79
C ASN A 213 -1.09 27.58 -7.37
N ALA A 214 -1.14 26.26 -7.17
CA ALA A 214 0.01 25.38 -6.96
C ALA A 214 -0.01 24.24 -8.00
N GLU A 215 1.15 23.61 -8.23
CA GLU A 215 1.21 22.38 -9.02
C GLU A 215 1.29 21.17 -8.06
N TYR A 216 0.45 20.17 -8.28
CA TYR A 216 0.42 18.93 -7.49
C TYR A 216 0.80 17.72 -8.34
N LYS A 217 1.41 16.72 -7.71
CA LYS A 217 1.66 15.39 -8.27
C LYS A 217 1.39 14.32 -7.22
N ASP A 218 0.62 13.29 -7.59
CA ASP A 218 0.37 12.13 -6.75
C ASP A 218 1.16 10.91 -7.26
N VAL A 219 1.70 10.11 -6.34
CA VAL A 219 2.46 8.87 -6.61
C VAL A 219 1.85 7.73 -5.81
N PHE A 220 1.57 6.58 -6.44
CA PHE A 220 0.69 5.54 -5.91
C PHE A 220 1.40 4.20 -5.68
N TRP A 221 1.03 3.55 -4.57
CA TRP A 221 1.35 2.17 -4.21
C TRP A 221 0.04 1.49 -3.75
N GLY A 222 -0.67 0.85 -4.68
CA GLY A 222 -2.02 0.33 -4.48
C GLY A 222 -3.00 1.42 -4.01
N ALA A 223 -3.62 1.20 -2.86
CA ALA A 223 -4.50 2.16 -2.20
C ALA A 223 -3.77 3.40 -1.68
N VAL A 224 -2.51 3.27 -1.25
CA VAL A 224 -1.71 4.35 -0.63
C VAL A 224 -1.20 5.30 -1.71
N TYR A 225 -1.18 6.60 -1.41
CA TYR A 225 -0.54 7.59 -2.26
C TYR A 225 0.13 8.72 -1.47
N ALA A 226 1.26 9.22 -2.00
CA ALA A 226 1.93 10.41 -1.52
C ALA A 226 1.63 11.58 -2.47
N ARG A 227 1.24 12.74 -1.90
CA ARG A 227 0.97 13.97 -2.63
C ARG A 227 2.14 14.93 -2.47
N PHE A 228 2.65 15.42 -3.58
CA PHE A 228 3.71 16.41 -3.64
C PHE A 228 3.16 17.73 -4.17
N ILE A 229 3.63 18.84 -3.58
CA ILE A 229 3.24 20.20 -3.95
C ILE A 229 4.46 21.00 -4.42
N LYS A 230 4.24 21.89 -5.38
CA LYS A 230 5.18 22.93 -5.81
C LYS A 230 4.51 24.29 -5.72
N THR A 231 4.98 25.11 -4.80
CA THR A 231 4.48 26.46 -4.51
C THR A 231 5.23 27.53 -5.32
N GLY A 232 4.51 28.57 -5.75
CA GLY A 232 5.10 29.72 -6.46
C GLY A 232 5.16 29.59 -7.99
N ALA A 233 4.36 28.71 -8.60
CA ALA A 233 4.28 28.54 -10.06
C ALA A 233 3.66 29.74 -10.84
N THR A 234 3.23 30.80 -10.14
CA THR A 234 2.64 32.02 -10.72
C THR A 234 3.62 32.81 -11.60
N GLU A 235 3.15 33.38 -12.70
CA GLU A 235 3.97 34.13 -13.67
C GLU A 235 4.84 35.22 -13.03
N GLY A 236 6.16 35.01 -13.03
CA GLY A 236 7.17 36.05 -12.74
C GLY A 236 8.04 35.84 -11.50
N VAL A 237 7.81 34.81 -10.69
CA VAL A 237 8.76 34.37 -9.65
C VAL A 237 9.86 33.53 -10.33
N SER A 238 11.14 33.87 -10.13
CA SER A 238 12.22 33.33 -10.98
C SER A 238 12.84 32.01 -10.51
N ASP A 239 12.59 31.62 -9.26
CA ASP A 239 12.82 30.29 -8.71
C ASP A 239 11.70 30.09 -7.66
N GLY A 240 10.88 29.05 -7.82
CA GLY A 240 9.88 28.65 -6.80
C GLY A 240 10.52 27.79 -5.71
N ASP A 241 9.74 27.41 -4.70
CA ASP A 241 10.20 26.40 -3.74
C ASP A 241 10.49 25.08 -4.51
N PRO A 242 11.51 24.30 -4.12
CA PRO A 242 11.66 22.94 -4.64
C PRO A 242 10.39 22.14 -4.28
N PRO A 243 9.89 21.27 -5.18
CA PRO A 243 8.73 20.45 -4.85
C PRO A 243 9.01 19.60 -3.60
N GLN A 244 7.98 19.39 -2.77
CA GLN A 244 8.12 18.72 -1.47
C GLN A 244 6.85 17.95 -1.09
N LEU A 245 6.94 17.08 -0.08
CA LEU A 245 5.79 16.30 0.40
C LEU A 245 4.74 17.22 1.05
N ASP A 246 3.55 17.26 0.44
CA ASP A 246 2.37 17.97 0.95
C ASP A 246 1.65 17.15 2.01
N GLY A 247 1.54 15.84 1.77
CA GLY A 247 0.85 14.89 2.62
C GLY A 247 0.73 13.53 1.96
N TRP A 248 -0.09 12.67 2.54
CA TRP A 248 -0.37 11.35 1.99
C TRP A 248 -1.78 10.90 2.36
N GLY A 249 -2.25 9.86 1.69
CA GLY A 249 -3.52 9.24 2.00
C GLY A 249 -3.74 7.90 1.33
N ILE A 250 -4.98 7.46 1.41
CA ILE A 250 -5.45 6.13 1.01
C ILE A 250 -6.72 6.32 0.19
N GLY A 251 -6.56 6.31 -1.14
CA GLY A 251 -7.63 6.51 -2.11
C GLY A 251 -8.05 5.18 -2.72
N ASN A 252 -9.21 4.67 -2.30
CA ASN A 252 -9.70 3.35 -2.69
C ASN A 252 -11.22 3.36 -2.97
N GLN A 253 -11.73 2.32 -3.61
CA GLN A 253 -13.16 2.11 -3.82
C GLN A 253 -13.54 0.69 -3.46
N TYR A 254 -14.58 0.52 -2.66
CA TYR A 254 -15.21 -0.77 -2.41
C TYR A 254 -16.18 -1.15 -3.53
N ASP A 255 -16.14 -2.42 -3.95
CA ASP A 255 -17.04 -2.97 -4.93
C ASP A 255 -18.10 -3.84 -4.24
N PHE A 256 -19.33 -3.34 -4.15
CA PHE A 256 -20.42 -4.03 -3.46
C PHE A 256 -20.90 -5.30 -4.19
N ASP A 257 -20.58 -5.49 -5.48
CA ASP A 257 -20.95 -6.69 -6.23
C ASP A 257 -19.97 -7.86 -5.95
N THR A 258 -18.68 -7.59 -5.68
CA THR A 258 -17.69 -8.63 -5.28
C THR A 258 -17.43 -8.70 -3.78
N GLN A 259 -17.86 -7.67 -3.03
CA GLN A 259 -17.60 -7.47 -1.60
C GLN A 259 -16.12 -7.21 -1.24
N GLU A 260 -15.35 -6.65 -2.19
CA GLU A 260 -13.90 -6.44 -2.07
C GLU A 260 -13.50 -4.98 -2.30
N TRP A 261 -12.34 -4.57 -1.77
CA TRP A 261 -11.72 -3.29 -2.14
C TRP A 261 -11.01 -3.43 -3.49
N ARG A 262 -11.22 -2.48 -4.41
CA ARG A 262 -10.69 -2.52 -5.80
C ARG A 262 -9.17 -2.39 -5.90
N LYS A 263 -8.50 -2.02 -4.81
CA LYS A 263 -7.06 -2.05 -4.65
C LYS A 263 -6.70 -2.68 -3.31
N GLU A 264 -5.60 -3.42 -3.29
CA GLU A 264 -5.01 -3.95 -2.07
C GLU A 264 -4.37 -2.82 -1.22
N PHE A 265 -4.31 -3.03 0.10
CA PHE A 265 -3.59 -2.18 1.05
C PHE A 265 -2.25 -2.87 1.39
N PRO A 266 -1.10 -2.18 1.33
CA PRO A 266 0.21 -2.82 1.52
C PRO A 266 0.54 -3.19 2.98
N ALA A 267 -0.26 -2.70 3.95
CA ALA A 267 -0.22 -3.04 5.36
C ALA A 267 -1.61 -2.81 6.00
N GLU A 268 -1.75 -3.16 7.28
CA GLU A 268 -2.93 -2.79 8.08
C GLU A 268 -2.99 -1.26 8.25
N VAL A 269 -4.20 -0.70 8.21
CA VAL A 269 -4.44 0.74 8.24
C VAL A 269 -5.10 1.12 9.56
N THR A 270 -4.55 2.11 10.23
CA THR A 270 -5.08 2.67 11.48
C THR A 270 -5.18 4.20 11.40
N PHE A 271 -5.75 4.82 12.42
CA PHE A 271 -5.92 6.25 12.57
C PHE A 271 -5.40 6.65 13.95
N THR A 272 -4.67 7.76 14.02
CA THR A 272 -4.15 8.30 15.29
C THR A 272 -5.26 8.99 16.10
N GLU A 273 -5.07 9.16 17.41
CA GLU A 273 -6.03 9.90 18.25
C GLU A 273 -6.02 11.39 17.84
N SER A 274 -7.20 11.97 17.60
CA SER A 274 -7.31 13.31 17.01
C SER A 274 -8.53 14.10 17.47
N ASN A 275 -8.41 15.42 17.51
CA ASN A 275 -9.50 16.32 17.84
C ASN A 275 -10.35 16.60 16.59
N LEU A 276 -11.66 16.35 16.67
CA LEU A 276 -12.62 16.70 15.63
C LEU A 276 -12.62 18.22 15.39
N ARG A 277 -12.64 18.62 14.12
CA ARG A 277 -12.92 19.99 13.69
C ARG A 277 -14.36 20.12 13.20
N THR A 278 -15.03 21.20 13.57
CA THR A 278 -16.40 21.49 13.15
C THR A 278 -16.47 22.65 12.18
N TRP A 279 -17.41 22.54 11.23
CA TRP A 279 -17.51 23.36 10.04
C TRP A 279 -18.98 23.41 9.59
N ASP A 280 -19.38 24.43 8.84
CA ASP A 280 -20.78 24.60 8.39
C ASP A 280 -21.06 24.05 6.99
N GLY A 281 -20.03 23.52 6.31
CA GLY A 281 -20.14 22.96 4.96
C GLY A 281 -19.96 23.98 3.83
N ASP A 282 -19.65 25.25 4.14
CA ASP A 282 -19.27 26.27 3.15
C ASP A 282 -17.74 26.21 2.91
N PRO A 283 -17.25 25.85 1.72
CA PRO A 283 -15.82 25.67 1.45
C PRO A 283 -14.99 26.96 1.49
N SER A 284 -15.59 28.11 1.80
CA SER A 284 -14.89 29.38 2.09
C SER A 284 -14.74 29.68 3.60
N THR A 285 -15.10 28.73 4.48
CA THR A 285 -14.93 28.84 5.94
C THR A 285 -13.95 27.79 6.47
N PHE A 286 -13.06 28.20 7.38
CA PHE A 286 -12.07 27.31 7.99
C PHE A 286 -12.72 26.48 9.12
N PRO A 287 -12.53 25.15 9.16
CA PRO A 287 -12.98 24.32 10.28
C PRO A 287 -12.35 24.73 11.62
N GLU A 288 -13.18 24.89 12.66
CA GLU A 288 -12.75 25.25 14.01
C GLU A 288 -12.37 23.99 14.84
N ASP A 289 -11.26 24.05 15.58
CA ASP A 289 -10.85 23.00 16.53
C ASP A 289 -11.87 22.83 17.67
N THR A 290 -12.15 21.59 18.08
CA THR A 290 -13.03 21.29 19.23
C THR A 290 -12.33 20.46 20.31
N ASP A 291 -12.91 20.43 21.51
CA ASP A 291 -12.51 19.53 22.61
C ASP A 291 -13.00 18.07 22.40
N THR A 292 -13.58 17.74 21.24
CA THR A 292 -14.14 16.42 20.94
C THR A 292 -13.05 15.53 20.36
N VAL A 293 -12.73 14.42 21.03
CA VAL A 293 -11.66 13.49 20.61
C VAL A 293 -12.26 12.31 19.86
N ILE A 294 -11.78 12.09 18.63
CA ILE A 294 -11.89 10.82 17.91
C ILE A 294 -10.76 9.91 18.41
N PRO A 295 -11.05 8.72 18.95
CA PRO A 295 -10.02 7.82 19.44
C PRO A 295 -9.12 7.29 18.31
N ALA A 296 -8.02 6.65 18.68
CA ALA A 296 -7.22 5.85 17.76
C ALA A 296 -7.88 4.49 17.49
N GLY A 297 -7.73 3.96 16.27
CA GLY A 297 -8.30 2.66 15.87
C GLY A 297 -8.19 2.38 14.36
N SER A 298 -8.76 1.27 13.90
CA SER A 298 -8.98 1.05 12.46
C SER A 298 -10.43 1.35 12.09
N TYR A 299 -10.62 2.23 11.11
CA TYR A 299 -11.94 2.72 10.68
C TYR A 299 -12.20 2.48 9.18
N ILE A 300 -11.46 1.56 8.55
CA ILE A 300 -11.66 1.21 7.14
C ILE A 300 -12.88 0.28 7.02
N THR A 301 -14.01 0.87 6.67
CA THR A 301 -15.28 0.17 6.36
C THR A 301 -15.85 0.71 5.04
N PRO A 302 -16.52 -0.13 4.23
CA PRO A 302 -17.11 0.33 2.97
C PRO A 302 -18.32 1.24 3.14
N ASP A 303 -19.06 1.12 4.25
CA ASP A 303 -20.33 1.81 4.48
C ASP A 303 -20.19 3.07 5.34
N GLN A 304 -20.99 4.09 5.01
CA GLN A 304 -20.93 5.39 5.68
C GLN A 304 -21.59 5.38 7.06
N GLU A 305 -22.65 4.61 7.28
CA GLU A 305 -23.30 4.49 8.59
C GLU A 305 -22.40 3.70 9.56
N ASP A 306 -21.81 2.60 9.11
CA ASP A 306 -20.80 1.83 9.87
C ASP A 306 -19.62 2.73 10.29
N PHE A 307 -19.09 3.55 9.38
CA PHE A 307 -17.99 4.46 9.70
C PHE A 307 -18.37 5.46 10.80
N GLN A 308 -19.57 6.03 10.71
CA GLN A 308 -20.10 6.99 11.69
C GLN A 308 -20.38 6.35 13.05
N GLU A 309 -20.78 5.06 13.10
CA GLU A 309 -20.91 4.31 14.35
C GLU A 309 -19.53 4.03 14.97
N LEU A 310 -18.55 3.58 14.18
CA LEU A 310 -17.19 3.28 14.65
C LEU A 310 -16.48 4.49 15.27
N ILE A 311 -16.61 5.68 14.67
CA ILE A 311 -16.03 6.92 15.23
C ILE A 311 -16.95 7.63 16.23
N GLY A 312 -18.23 7.22 16.32
CA GLY A 312 -19.24 7.85 17.19
C GLY A 312 -19.75 9.24 16.74
N HIS A 313 -19.45 9.66 15.51
CA HIS A 313 -19.69 11.01 14.99
C HIS A 313 -20.20 10.99 13.54
N GLN A 314 -21.13 11.90 13.22
CA GLN A 314 -21.68 12.02 11.87
C GLN A 314 -20.73 12.79 10.94
N MET A 315 -20.67 12.37 9.67
CA MET A 315 -19.95 13.09 8.62
C MET A 315 -20.75 14.33 8.17
N ILE A 316 -20.05 15.40 7.80
CA ILE A 316 -20.64 16.66 7.32
C ILE A 316 -20.74 16.61 5.79
N GLU A 317 -21.92 16.89 5.23
CA GLU A 317 -22.12 17.03 3.78
C GLU A 317 -21.55 18.38 3.29
N ASP A 318 -20.62 18.34 2.34
CA ASP A 318 -20.10 19.52 1.64
C ASP A 318 -21.20 20.13 0.76
N GLN A 319 -21.54 21.40 0.98
CA GLN A 319 -22.67 22.06 0.31
C GLN A 319 -22.46 22.30 -1.20
N TYR A 320 -21.23 22.16 -1.71
CA TYR A 320 -20.82 22.51 -3.06
C TYR A 320 -20.62 21.28 -3.96
N TRP A 321 -20.12 20.19 -3.39
CA TRP A 321 -19.79 18.94 -4.07
C TRP A 321 -20.70 17.77 -3.69
N GLY A 322 -21.36 17.79 -2.52
CA GLY A 322 -22.25 16.72 -2.06
C GLY A 322 -21.51 15.47 -1.56
N PHE A 323 -20.26 15.62 -1.12
CA PHE A 323 -19.45 14.56 -0.51
C PHE A 323 -19.52 14.65 1.02
N TYR A 324 -19.41 13.52 1.70
CA TYR A 324 -19.45 13.46 3.17
C TYR A 324 -18.03 13.48 3.74
N THR A 325 -17.76 14.40 4.69
CA THR A 325 -16.41 14.66 5.19
C THR A 325 -16.36 14.66 6.72
N ILE A 326 -15.31 14.04 7.28
CA ILE A 326 -14.82 14.27 8.65
C ILE A 326 -13.49 14.99 8.54
N ILE A 327 -13.26 16.00 9.39
CA ILE A 327 -12.01 16.73 9.50
C ILE A 327 -11.59 16.69 10.97
N THR A 328 -10.34 16.32 11.25
CA THR A 328 -9.75 16.37 12.60
C THR A 328 -8.56 17.33 12.59
N ASN A 329 -7.76 17.39 13.65
CA ASN A 329 -6.49 18.13 13.63
C ASN A 329 -5.37 17.37 12.90
N GLN A 330 -5.41 16.02 12.84
CA GLN A 330 -4.37 15.18 12.24
C GLN A 330 -4.72 14.65 10.84
N TYR A 331 -5.98 14.25 10.62
CA TYR A 331 -6.45 13.69 9.35
C TYR A 331 -7.80 14.26 8.89
N LYS A 332 -8.18 13.92 7.66
CA LYS A 332 -9.52 14.09 7.11
C LYS A 332 -9.96 12.80 6.41
N VAL A 333 -11.26 12.55 6.36
CA VAL A 333 -11.85 11.40 5.66
C VAL A 333 -12.97 11.92 4.77
N VAL A 334 -12.91 11.59 3.47
CA VAL A 334 -13.91 11.96 2.47
C VAL A 334 -14.55 10.70 1.90
N ASN A 335 -15.88 10.66 1.91
CA ASN A 335 -16.69 9.68 1.19
C ASN A 335 -17.35 10.39 0.00
N LEU A 336 -16.99 9.97 -1.22
CA LEU A 336 -17.47 10.55 -2.47
C LEU A 336 -18.71 9.82 -3.02
N GLY A 337 -19.31 8.93 -2.22
CA GLY A 337 -20.41 8.06 -2.59
C GLY A 337 -19.97 6.81 -3.36
N ILE A 338 -20.89 5.84 -3.50
CA ILE A 338 -20.71 4.61 -4.29
C ILE A 338 -19.43 3.83 -3.88
N GLY A 339 -19.17 3.78 -2.57
CA GLY A 339 -18.02 3.08 -1.99
C GLY A 339 -16.66 3.74 -2.22
N VAL A 340 -16.60 4.95 -2.78
CA VAL A 340 -15.34 5.69 -3.00
C VAL A 340 -14.95 6.45 -1.74
N TRP A 341 -13.76 6.16 -1.21
CA TRP A 341 -13.22 6.73 0.02
C TRP A 341 -11.81 7.28 -0.19
N ASP A 342 -11.51 8.41 0.47
CA ASP A 342 -10.18 9.01 0.53
C ASP A 342 -9.86 9.39 1.99
N TYR A 343 -8.89 8.70 2.59
CA TYR A 343 -8.45 8.89 3.97
C TYR A 343 -7.08 9.58 3.96
N LEU A 344 -6.96 10.80 4.46
CA LEU A 344 -5.86 11.73 4.15
C LEU A 344 -5.29 12.41 5.40
N THR A 345 -3.99 12.74 5.39
CA THR A 345 -3.45 13.73 6.33
C THR A 345 -4.17 15.08 6.19
N ASN A 346 -4.36 15.79 7.30
CA ASN A 346 -5.06 17.09 7.38
C ASN A 346 -4.28 18.26 6.73
N THR A 347 -3.30 17.92 5.92
CA THR A 347 -2.38 18.82 5.21
C THR A 347 -2.89 19.09 3.80
N SER A 348 -3.49 18.08 3.16
CA SER A 348 -4.17 18.21 1.87
C SER A 348 -5.37 19.15 1.98
N VAL A 349 -5.33 20.26 1.22
CA VAL A 349 -6.41 21.25 1.12
C VAL A 349 -7.71 20.61 0.57
N LEU A 350 -8.88 21.18 0.88
CA LEU A 350 -10.19 20.72 0.36
C LEU A 350 -10.76 21.59 -0.77
N ALA A 351 -10.45 22.89 -0.80
CA ALA A 351 -10.93 23.84 -1.81
C ALA A 351 -9.87 24.93 -2.10
N CYS A 352 -10.08 25.72 -3.14
CA CYS A 352 -9.18 26.83 -3.47
C CYS A 352 -9.61 28.13 -2.78
N ASP A 353 -8.87 28.52 -1.73
CA ASP A 353 -8.86 29.88 -1.15
C ASP A 353 -7.72 30.74 -1.74
#